data_AF-A0A8T5S685-F1
#
_entry.id   AF-A0A8T5S685-F1
#
_cell.length_a   1.000
_cell.length_b   1.000
_cell.length_c   1.000
_cell.angle_alpha   90.00
_cell.angle_beta   90.00
_cell.angle_gamma   90.00
#
_symmetry.space_group_name_H-M   'P 1'
#
loop_
_entity.id
_entity.type
_entity.pdbx_description
1 polymer ?
#
loop_
_entity_poly.entity_id
_entity_poly.type
_entity_poly.pdbx_seq_one_letter_code
_entity_poly.pdbx_strand_id
1 'polypeptide(L)'
;SHRKNPFGKNVITYGNVVIVSVSGGHGVIASDMLKKYGLNAVRLERQEKKDLKELMNPSAREIASFNNPIDLTGSVIDTDIEDVVRYLSDIERIECIILLLLPYPPNISFQIGRRIANIVSTKNKPVVCFVPYVAKYTLIIESLELAYIPVFHSIKEAVQAVSALKHRTRIENIKKGNLFWV
;
A
#
# COMPACT_ATOMS: atom_id res chain seq x y z
N SER A 1 4.92 3.77 14.51
CA SER A 1 3.74 4.35 15.18
C SER A 1 3.60 3.95 16.65
N HIS A 2 3.85 4.91 17.56
CA HIS A 2 3.67 4.80 19.02
C HIS A 2 2.23 5.14 19.50
N ARG A 3 1.22 5.12 18.62
CA ARG A 3 -0.15 5.57 18.96
C ARG A 3 -1.20 4.45 18.85
N LYS A 4 -2.29 4.56 19.63
CA LYS A 4 -3.34 3.55 19.84
C LYS A 4 -4.00 3.11 18.52
N ASN A 5 -3.94 1.81 18.21
CA ASN A 5 -4.63 1.08 17.12
C ASN A 5 -4.48 1.66 15.69
N PRO A 6 -3.27 1.66 15.08
CA PRO A 6 -3.02 2.20 13.74
C PRO A 6 -3.69 1.40 12.59
N PHE A 7 -4.50 0.40 12.92
CA PHE A 7 -5.17 -0.45 11.92
C PHE A 7 -6.69 -0.51 12.08
N GLY A 8 -7.26 0.26 13.01
CA GLY A 8 -8.71 0.41 13.14
C GLY A 8 -9.48 -0.91 13.30
N LYS A 9 -10.57 -1.05 12.54
CA LYS A 9 -11.39 -2.27 12.39
C LYS A 9 -11.06 -3.03 11.09
N ASN A 10 -9.98 -2.66 10.39
CA ASN A 10 -9.66 -3.24 9.10
C ASN A 10 -9.28 -4.71 9.27
N VAL A 11 -9.84 -5.55 8.41
CA VAL A 11 -9.71 -7.00 8.49
C VAL A 11 -8.92 -7.48 7.28
N ILE A 12 -7.94 -8.34 7.51
CA ILE A 12 -7.21 -9.03 6.44
C ILE A 12 -7.41 -10.52 6.66
N THR A 13 -8.17 -11.16 5.78
CA THR A 13 -8.56 -12.56 5.94
C THR A 13 -7.67 -13.47 5.13
N TYR A 14 -7.63 -13.25 3.83
CA TYR A 14 -6.91 -14.11 2.89
C TYR A 14 -5.45 -13.69 2.74
N GLY A 15 -5.11 -12.45 3.09
CA GLY A 15 -3.80 -11.85 2.83
C GLY A 15 -3.67 -11.34 1.40
N ASN A 16 -4.78 -10.96 0.77
CA ASN A 16 -4.78 -10.49 -0.62
C ASN A 16 -4.31 -9.04 -0.68
N VAL A 17 -3.12 -8.81 -1.24
CA VAL A 17 -2.48 -7.49 -1.25
C VAL A 17 -2.18 -7.01 -2.65
N VAL A 18 -2.13 -5.70 -2.82
CA VAL A 18 -1.51 -5.05 -3.97
C VAL A 18 -0.31 -4.24 -3.51
N ILE A 19 0.81 -4.38 -4.21
CA ILE A 19 2.00 -3.55 -3.98
C ILE A 19 1.98 -2.42 -5.00
N VAL A 20 2.14 -1.19 -4.54
CA VAL A 20 2.31 0.01 -5.37
C VAL A 20 3.68 0.60 -5.06
N SER A 21 4.49 0.83 -6.08
CA SER A 21 5.84 1.35 -5.93
C SER A 21 6.17 2.36 -7.02
N VAL A 22 7.03 3.32 -6.71
CA VAL A 22 7.64 4.24 -7.70
C VAL A 22 9.00 3.73 -8.19
N SER A 23 9.37 2.51 -7.76
CA SER A 23 10.59 1.82 -8.14
C SER A 23 10.31 0.32 -8.32
N GLY A 24 10.48 -0.19 -9.53
CA GLY A 24 10.29 -1.61 -9.85
C GLY A 24 11.11 -2.55 -8.96
N GLY A 25 12.38 -2.23 -8.70
CA GLY A 25 13.25 -3.05 -7.85
C GLY A 25 12.72 -3.23 -6.42
N HIS A 26 12.24 -2.16 -5.80
CA HIS A 26 11.63 -2.22 -4.46
C HIS A 26 10.31 -3.00 -4.47
N GLY A 27 9.53 -2.86 -5.55
CA GLY A 27 8.31 -3.62 -5.76
C GLY A 27 8.58 -5.13 -5.87
N VAL A 28 9.60 -5.54 -6.63
CA VAL A 28 10.02 -6.94 -6.76
C VAL A 28 10.47 -7.51 -5.41
N ILE A 29 11.32 -6.79 -4.67
CA ILE A 29 11.75 -7.22 -3.33
C ILE A 29 10.57 -7.45 -2.39
N ALA A 30 9.56 -6.57 -2.41
CA ALA A 30 8.36 -6.74 -1.60
C ALA A 30 7.54 -7.96 -2.06
N SER A 31 7.38 -8.12 -3.37
CA SER A 31 6.64 -9.24 -3.98
C SER A 31 7.23 -10.59 -3.61
N ASP A 32 8.55 -10.74 -3.65
CA ASP A 32 9.27 -11.97 -3.31
C ASP A 32 9.04 -12.40 -1.85
N MET A 33 8.77 -11.44 -0.95
CA MET A 33 8.51 -11.71 0.46
C MET A 33 7.06 -12.16 0.72
N LEU A 34 6.10 -11.85 -0.14
CA LEU A 34 4.67 -12.05 0.15
C LEU A 34 4.34 -13.50 0.53
N LYS A 35 4.77 -14.46 -0.30
CA LYS A 35 4.49 -15.89 -0.08
C LYS A 35 5.07 -16.39 1.24
N LYS A 36 6.30 -15.96 1.59
CA LYS A 36 6.96 -16.31 2.86
C LYS A 36 6.16 -15.83 4.08
N TYR A 37 5.44 -14.72 3.95
CA TYR A 37 4.63 -14.14 5.01
C TYR A 37 3.14 -14.48 4.91
N GLY A 38 2.78 -15.48 4.10
CA GLY A 38 1.39 -15.94 3.96
C GLY A 38 0.47 -14.91 3.31
N LEU A 39 1.01 -14.05 2.45
CA LEU A 39 0.29 -13.04 1.68
C LEU A 39 0.25 -13.43 0.20
N ASN A 40 -0.75 -12.93 -0.51
CA ASN A 40 -1.00 -13.23 -1.92
C ASN A 40 -1.02 -11.93 -2.72
N ALA A 41 -0.26 -11.88 -3.82
CA ALA A 41 -0.38 -10.80 -4.78
C ALA A 41 -1.72 -10.94 -5.53
N VAL A 42 -2.59 -9.93 -5.42
CA VAL A 42 -3.82 -9.85 -6.21
C VAL A 42 -3.47 -9.75 -7.70
N ARG A 43 -4.12 -10.58 -8.51
CA ARG A 43 -4.09 -10.48 -9.97
C ARG A 43 -5.08 -9.41 -10.42
N LEU A 44 -4.56 -8.34 -11.03
CA LEU A 44 -5.40 -7.31 -11.66
C LEU A 44 -5.93 -7.79 -13.01
N GLU A 45 -7.19 -7.47 -13.28
CA GLU A 45 -7.91 -7.77 -14.50
C GLU A 45 -7.45 -6.86 -15.65
N ARG A 46 -7.76 -7.26 -16.89
CA ARG A 46 -7.36 -6.47 -18.06
C ARG A 46 -7.98 -5.07 -18.05
N GLN A 47 -9.24 -4.95 -17.63
CA GLN A 47 -9.91 -3.65 -17.58
C GLN A 47 -9.27 -2.74 -16.54
N GLU A 48 -9.00 -3.25 -15.35
CA GLU A 48 -8.38 -2.47 -14.27
C GLU A 48 -6.98 -1.98 -14.62
N LYS A 49 -6.21 -2.77 -15.37
CA LYS A 49 -4.92 -2.33 -15.89
C LYS A 49 -5.05 -1.18 -16.90
N LYS A 50 -6.11 -1.20 -17.72
CA LYS A 50 -6.41 -0.09 -18.64
C LYS A 50 -6.83 1.15 -17.87
N ASP A 51 -7.74 0.99 -16.91
CA ASP A 51 -8.23 2.11 -16.09
C ASP A 51 -7.07 2.76 -15.33
N LEU A 52 -6.22 1.96 -14.68
CA LEU A 52 -4.99 2.45 -14.02
C LEU A 52 -4.04 3.14 -15.01
N LYS A 53 -3.88 2.62 -16.24
CA LYS A 53 -3.07 3.27 -17.28
C LYS A 53 -3.63 4.64 -17.67
N GLU A 54 -4.95 4.76 -17.77
CA GLU A 54 -5.62 6.02 -18.13
C GLU A 54 -5.53 7.08 -17.03
N LEU A 55 -5.43 6.69 -15.76
CA LEU A 55 -5.20 7.61 -14.64
C LEU A 55 -3.82 8.27 -14.68
N MET A 56 -2.81 7.58 -15.23
CA MET A 56 -1.44 8.09 -15.22
C MET A 56 -1.24 9.28 -16.16
N ASN A 57 -0.38 10.20 -15.74
CA ASN A 57 0.14 11.26 -16.59
C ASN A 57 0.85 10.70 -17.85
N PRO A 58 0.89 11.45 -18.97
CA PRO A 58 1.44 10.96 -20.24
C PRO A 58 2.88 10.41 -20.17
N SER A 59 3.74 11.00 -19.33
CA SER A 59 5.15 10.61 -19.20
C SER A 59 5.34 9.30 -18.44
N ALA A 60 4.50 9.00 -17.46
CA ALA A 60 4.56 7.76 -16.70
C ALA A 60 3.74 6.63 -17.35
N ARG A 61 2.63 6.98 -18.03
CA ARG A 61 1.65 6.06 -18.60
C ARG A 61 2.25 4.95 -19.48
N GLU A 62 3.21 5.28 -20.33
CA GLU A 62 3.75 4.33 -21.32
C GLU A 62 4.83 3.40 -20.75
N ILE A 63 5.44 3.76 -19.63
CA ILE A 63 6.53 3.01 -19.01
C ILE A 63 6.11 2.31 -17.71
N ALA A 64 4.98 2.70 -17.12
CA ALA A 64 4.45 2.08 -15.92
C ALA A 64 3.99 0.63 -16.17
N SER A 65 4.19 -0.21 -15.15
CA SER A 65 3.69 -1.58 -15.12
C SER A 65 2.51 -1.67 -14.18
N PHE A 66 1.37 -2.14 -14.69
CA PHE A 66 0.14 -2.36 -13.91
C PHE A 66 -0.09 -3.84 -13.58
N ASN A 67 0.99 -4.64 -13.54
CA ASN A 67 0.94 -5.93 -12.87
C ASN A 67 1.05 -5.72 -11.35
N ASN A 68 1.01 -6.79 -10.56
CA ASN A 68 1.30 -6.70 -9.13
C ASN A 68 2.68 -7.34 -8.90
N PRO A 69 3.71 -6.57 -8.52
CA PRO A 69 3.68 -5.17 -8.07
C PRO A 69 3.43 -4.15 -9.19
N ILE A 70 2.71 -3.07 -8.85
CA ILE A 70 2.52 -1.90 -9.72
C ILE A 70 3.78 -1.04 -9.61
N ASP A 71 4.40 -0.72 -10.76
CA ASP A 71 5.52 0.20 -10.87
C ASP A 71 5.07 1.47 -11.58
N LEU A 72 4.98 2.57 -10.83
CA LEU A 72 4.58 3.89 -11.31
C LEU A 72 5.74 4.64 -11.99
N THR A 73 6.96 4.09 -11.94
CA THR A 73 8.19 4.64 -12.52
C THR A 73 8.66 5.96 -11.88
N GLY A 74 9.81 6.47 -12.36
CA GLY A 74 10.37 7.74 -11.91
C GLY A 74 9.70 8.99 -12.47
N SER A 75 8.77 8.86 -13.42
CA SER A 75 8.05 10.00 -14.02
C SER A 75 6.72 10.32 -13.34
N VAL A 76 6.43 9.62 -12.23
CA VAL A 76 5.19 9.77 -11.46
C VAL A 76 5.10 11.14 -10.79
N ILE A 77 3.89 11.67 -10.68
CA ILE A 77 3.55 12.88 -9.94
C ILE A 77 2.58 12.53 -8.80
N ASP A 78 2.41 13.44 -7.83
CA ASP A 78 1.53 13.21 -6.67
C ASP A 78 0.13 12.69 -7.05
N THR A 79 -0.51 13.30 -8.06
CA THR A 79 -1.86 12.94 -8.47
C THR A 79 -1.97 11.53 -9.03
N ASP A 80 -0.93 11.02 -9.69
CA ASP A 80 -0.92 9.64 -10.18
C ASP A 80 -1.00 8.65 -9.00
N ILE A 81 -0.21 8.89 -7.95
CA ILE A 81 -0.18 8.03 -6.76
C ILE A 81 -1.53 8.11 -6.04
N GLU A 82 -2.09 9.32 -5.94
CA GLU A 82 -3.43 9.55 -5.39
C GLU A 82 -4.50 8.75 -6.13
N ASP A 83 -4.56 8.88 -7.45
CA ASP A 83 -5.59 8.26 -8.27
C ASP A 83 -5.45 6.74 -8.28
N VAL A 84 -4.23 6.21 -8.35
CA VAL A 84 -3.95 4.78 -8.24
C VAL A 84 -4.39 4.24 -6.86
N VAL A 85 -4.01 4.89 -5.76
CA VAL A 85 -4.39 4.45 -4.41
C VAL A 85 -5.91 4.53 -4.23
N ARG A 86 -6.55 5.58 -4.74
CA ARG A 86 -8.02 5.74 -4.70
C ARG A 86 -8.72 4.61 -5.45
N TYR A 87 -8.29 4.34 -6.68
CA TYR A 87 -8.86 3.29 -7.52
C TYR A 87 -8.72 1.90 -6.88
N LEU A 88 -7.50 1.54 -6.44
CA LEU A 88 -7.23 0.25 -5.80
C LEU A 88 -7.98 0.08 -4.48
N SER A 89 -8.30 1.18 -3.79
CA SER A 89 -9.07 1.15 -2.55
C SER A 89 -10.52 0.71 -2.75
N ASP A 90 -11.06 0.85 -3.96
CA ASP A 90 -12.44 0.47 -4.30
C ASP A 90 -12.58 -0.97 -4.78
N ILE A 91 -11.46 -1.67 -5.01
CA ILE A 91 -11.46 -3.07 -5.42
C ILE A 91 -11.63 -3.98 -4.20
N GLU A 92 -12.76 -4.69 -4.12
CA GLU A 92 -13.11 -5.55 -2.98
C GLU A 92 -12.11 -6.69 -2.73
N ARG A 93 -11.63 -7.35 -3.79
CA ARG A 93 -10.69 -8.48 -3.69
C ARG A 93 -9.30 -8.11 -3.14
N ILE A 94 -8.97 -6.82 -3.07
CA ILE A 94 -7.76 -6.30 -2.43
C ILE A 94 -8.08 -6.08 -0.96
N GLU A 95 -7.40 -6.75 -0.05
CA GLU A 95 -7.60 -6.53 1.40
C GLU A 95 -6.69 -5.45 1.96
N CYS A 96 -5.51 -5.23 1.37
CA CYS A 96 -4.56 -4.20 1.80
C CYS A 96 -3.69 -3.70 0.64
N ILE A 97 -3.37 -2.41 0.67
CA ILE A 97 -2.39 -1.79 -0.22
C ILE A 97 -1.06 -1.67 0.53
N ILE A 98 0.02 -2.17 -0.05
CA ILE A 98 1.39 -1.90 0.41
C ILE A 98 1.96 -0.81 -0.50
N LEU A 99 2.04 0.41 0.02
CA LEU A 99 2.53 1.57 -0.72
C LEU A 99 4.02 1.80 -0.41
N LEU A 100 4.89 1.44 -1.35
CA LEU A 100 6.31 1.73 -1.30
C LEU A 100 6.56 3.13 -1.84
N LEU A 101 6.51 4.11 -0.94
CA LEU A 101 6.71 5.51 -1.27
C LEU A 101 8.20 5.84 -1.15
N LEU A 102 8.87 5.90 -2.30
CA LEU A 102 10.26 6.33 -2.41
C LEU A 102 10.30 7.73 -3.05
N PRO A 103 10.20 8.82 -2.27
CA PRO A 103 10.13 10.20 -2.78
C PRO A 103 11.48 10.70 -3.31
N TYR A 104 12.12 9.91 -4.19
CA TYR A 104 13.29 10.26 -4.99
C TYR A 104 12.94 10.98 -6.29
N PRO A 105 11.84 10.62 -7.00
CA PRO A 105 11.40 11.39 -8.16
C PRO A 105 11.19 12.87 -7.81
N PRO A 106 11.69 13.81 -8.63
CA PRO A 106 11.61 15.24 -8.34
C PRO A 106 10.16 15.77 -8.32
N ASN A 107 9.24 15.05 -8.96
CA ASN A 107 7.84 15.46 -9.09
C ASN A 107 6.94 14.95 -7.94
N ILE A 108 7.49 14.22 -6.97
CA ILE A 108 6.79 13.86 -5.74
C ILE A 108 7.03 14.96 -4.70
N SER A 109 5.96 15.61 -4.25
CA SER A 109 6.07 16.70 -3.28
C SER A 109 6.10 16.18 -1.84
N PHE A 110 6.53 17.02 -0.90
CA PHE A 110 6.40 16.70 0.53
C PHE A 110 4.94 16.62 1.00
N GLN A 111 3.97 17.12 0.22
CA GLN A 111 2.54 17.02 0.54
C GLN A 111 1.97 15.63 0.26
N ILE A 112 2.70 14.74 -0.40
CA ILE A 112 2.21 13.40 -0.76
C ILE A 112 1.69 12.63 0.45
N GLY A 113 2.34 12.75 1.62
CA GLY A 113 1.87 12.10 2.85
C GLY A 113 0.47 12.54 3.26
N ARG A 114 0.19 13.85 3.20
CA ARG A 114 -1.14 14.42 3.49
C ARG A 114 -2.17 14.04 2.42
N ARG A 115 -1.77 14.03 1.15
CA ARG A 115 -2.63 13.65 0.02
C ARG A 115 -3.12 12.21 0.15
N ILE A 116 -2.21 11.27 0.41
CA ILE A 116 -2.54 9.87 0.69
C ILE A 116 -3.37 9.73 1.96
N ALA A 117 -3.02 10.44 3.03
CA ALA A 117 -3.82 10.48 4.26
C ALA A 117 -5.29 10.83 4.02
N ASN A 118 -5.56 11.88 3.22
CA ASN A 118 -6.93 12.28 2.89
C ASN A 118 -7.68 11.16 2.18
N ILE A 119 -7.06 10.49 1.20
CA ILE A 119 -7.68 9.38 0.46
C ILE A 119 -8.02 8.24 1.41
N VAL A 120 -7.04 7.76 2.17
CA VAL A 120 -7.22 6.62 3.07
C VAL A 120 -8.22 6.96 4.18
N SER A 121 -8.30 8.21 4.65
CA SER A 121 -9.34 8.59 5.62
C SER A 121 -10.77 8.48 5.08
N THR A 122 -10.95 8.61 3.77
CA THR A 122 -12.26 8.49 3.09
C THR A 122 -12.56 7.08 2.58
N LYS A 123 -11.56 6.19 2.60
CA LYS A 123 -11.64 4.82 2.08
C LYS A 123 -11.41 3.81 3.20
N ASN A 124 -12.28 2.83 3.35
CA ASN A 124 -12.11 1.78 4.39
C ASN A 124 -11.09 0.68 3.98
N LYS A 125 -10.09 0.99 3.16
CA LYS A 125 -9.05 0.05 2.73
C LYS A 125 -7.78 0.29 3.55
N PRO A 126 -7.24 -0.70 4.27
CA PRO A 126 -5.98 -0.53 4.97
C PRO A 126 -4.85 -0.30 3.96
N VAL A 127 -4.01 0.68 4.28
CA VAL A 127 -2.78 0.99 3.56
C VAL A 127 -1.62 0.90 4.53
N VAL A 128 -0.58 0.17 4.16
CA VAL A 128 0.70 0.14 4.88
C VAL A 128 1.75 0.79 4.00
N CYS A 129 2.43 1.79 4.54
CA CYS A 129 3.41 2.56 3.81
C CYS A 129 4.84 2.13 4.17
N PHE A 130 5.70 2.09 3.17
CA PHE A 130 7.15 2.17 3.35
C PHE A 130 7.62 3.56 2.93
N VAL A 131 8.43 4.21 3.76
CA VAL A 131 9.13 5.46 3.43
C VAL A 131 10.56 5.35 3.99
N PRO A 132 11.62 5.64 3.20
CA PRO A 132 12.99 5.66 3.71
C PRO A 132 13.12 6.60 4.93
N TYR A 133 13.80 6.15 5.98
CA TYR A 133 14.03 6.98 7.16
C TYR A 133 15.17 7.97 6.92
N VAL A 134 14.82 9.11 6.32
CA VAL A 134 15.74 10.21 6.02
C VAL A 134 15.09 11.50 6.50
N ALA A 135 15.86 12.36 7.18
CA ALA A 135 15.34 13.58 7.83
C ALA A 135 14.51 14.49 6.90
N LYS A 136 14.83 14.55 5.61
CA LYS A 136 14.05 15.33 4.64
C LYS A 136 12.62 14.79 4.43
N TYR A 137 12.35 13.51 4.70
CA TYR A 137 11.04 12.89 4.51
C TYR A 137 10.16 12.88 5.78
N THR A 138 10.63 13.48 6.88
CA THR A 138 9.88 13.52 8.16
C THR A 138 8.47 14.06 7.99
N LEU A 139 8.27 15.14 7.23
CA LEU A 139 6.93 15.71 7.00
C LEU A 139 5.96 14.70 6.36
N ILE A 140 6.44 13.88 5.41
CA ILE A 140 5.65 12.84 4.76
C ILE A 140 5.27 11.76 5.77
N ILE A 141 6.26 11.30 6.55
CA ILE A 141 6.08 10.25 7.56
C ILE A 141 5.07 10.70 8.61
N GLU A 142 5.25 11.90 9.18
CA GLU A 142 4.36 12.46 10.20
C GLU A 142 2.93 12.64 9.68
N SER A 143 2.76 13.13 8.45
CA SER A 143 1.43 13.31 7.85
C SER A 143 0.67 11.99 7.72
N LEU A 144 1.34 10.91 7.35
CA LEU A 144 0.76 9.57 7.26
C LEU A 144 0.44 9.02 8.66
N GLU A 145 1.38 9.09 9.59
CA GLU A 145 1.18 8.55 10.95
C GLU A 145 0.11 9.31 11.74
N LEU A 146 -0.03 10.63 11.55
CA LEU A 146 -1.11 11.44 12.12
C LEU A 146 -2.49 11.00 11.64
N ALA A 147 -2.59 10.48 10.42
CA ALA A 147 -3.79 9.90 9.85
C ALA A 147 -3.97 8.40 10.18
N TYR A 148 -3.19 7.88 11.14
CA TYR A 148 -3.19 6.47 11.53
C TYR A 148 -2.79 5.52 10.41
N ILE A 149 -2.01 5.98 9.43
CA ILE A 149 -1.43 5.12 8.40
C ILE A 149 -0.07 4.62 8.91
N PRO A 150 0.11 3.30 9.06
CA PRO A 150 1.40 2.74 9.47
C PRO A 150 2.48 3.03 8.44
N VAL A 151 3.59 3.62 8.89
CA VAL A 151 4.79 3.84 8.09
C VAL A 151 5.93 2.99 8.64
N PHE A 152 6.61 2.27 7.75
CA PHE A 152 7.79 1.45 8.06
C PHE A 152 8.98 1.91 7.22
N HIS A 153 10.18 1.58 7.69
CA HIS A 153 11.44 2.07 7.10
C HIS A 153 12.29 0.96 6.49
N SER A 154 11.79 -0.27 6.51
CA SER A 154 12.23 -1.37 5.65
C SER A 154 11.04 -2.01 4.94
N ILE A 155 11.27 -2.49 3.71
CA ILE A 155 10.25 -3.23 2.94
C ILE A 155 9.78 -4.46 3.73
N LYS A 156 10.71 -5.17 4.36
CA LYS A 156 10.43 -6.37 5.15
C LYS A 156 9.45 -6.08 6.29
N GLU A 157 9.65 -4.99 7.04
CA GLU A 157 8.74 -4.59 8.11
C GLU A 157 7.34 -4.24 7.58
N ALA A 158 7.25 -3.53 6.45
CA ALA A 158 5.95 -3.23 5.82
C ALA A 158 5.19 -4.51 5.46
N VAL A 159 5.87 -5.50 4.86
CA VAL A 159 5.28 -6.81 4.54
C VAL A 159 4.90 -7.58 5.81
N GLN A 160 5.78 -7.59 6.82
CA GLN A 160 5.53 -8.22 8.13
C GLN A 160 4.34 -7.60 8.86
N ALA A 161 4.14 -6.29 8.75
CA ALA A 161 3.01 -5.60 9.35
C ALA A 161 1.68 -6.09 8.78
N VAL A 162 1.59 -6.24 7.46
CA VAL A 162 0.39 -6.79 6.81
C VAL A 162 0.15 -8.24 7.22
N SER A 163 1.20 -9.04 7.32
CA SER A 163 1.12 -10.42 7.84
C SER A 163 0.62 -10.45 9.30
N ALA A 164 1.09 -9.53 10.15
CA ALA A 164 0.63 -9.41 11.52
C ALA A 164 -0.86 -9.03 11.62
N LEU A 165 -1.37 -8.20 10.71
CA LEU A 165 -2.80 -7.90 10.63
C LEU A 165 -3.66 -9.11 10.27
N LYS A 166 -3.19 -9.90 9.31
CA LYS A 166 -3.82 -11.17 8.98
C LYS A 166 -3.84 -12.10 10.19
N HIS A 167 -2.73 -12.19 10.92
CA HIS A 167 -2.64 -13.00 12.12
C HIS A 167 -3.58 -12.53 13.24
N ARG A 168 -3.65 -11.21 13.47
CA ARG A 168 -4.60 -10.59 14.41
C ARG A 168 -6.05 -10.95 14.05
N THR A 169 -6.42 -10.80 12.78
CA THR A 169 -7.75 -11.16 12.27
C THR A 169 -8.09 -12.61 12.60
N ARG A 170 -7.16 -13.55 12.33
CA ARG A 170 -7.33 -14.97 12.64
C ARG A 170 -7.56 -15.19 14.13
N ILE A 171 -6.70 -14.64 15.00
CA ILE A 171 -6.82 -14.81 16.46
C ILE A 171 -8.16 -14.27 16.98
N GLU A 172 -8.58 -13.09 16.52
CA GLU A 172 -9.86 -12.49 16.94
C GLU A 172 -11.06 -13.37 16.54
N ASN A 173 -10.99 -14.06 15.40
CA ASN A 173 -12.05 -14.97 14.96
C ASN A 173 -12.04 -16.32 15.70
N ILE A 174 -10.86 -16.88 16.01
CA ILE A 174 -10.76 -18.09 16.84
C ILE A 174 -11.38 -17.84 18.23
N LYS A 175 -11.09 -16.69 18.85
CA LYS A 175 -11.68 -16.30 20.14
C LYS A 175 -13.21 -16.19 20.12
N LYS A 176 -13.79 -15.95 18.94
CA LYS A 176 -15.25 -15.90 18.72
C LYS A 176 -15.86 -17.27 18.37
N GLY A 177 -15.06 -18.34 18.35
CA GLY A 177 -15.52 -19.69 18.03
C GLY A 177 -15.71 -19.98 16.53
N ASN A 178 -15.16 -19.15 15.64
CA ASN A 178 -15.32 -19.36 14.20
C ASN A 178 -14.35 -20.43 13.67
N LEU A 179 -14.89 -21.62 13.35
CA LEU A 179 -14.15 -22.82 12.93
C LEU A 179 -13.40 -22.69 11.59
N PHE A 180 -13.76 -21.71 10.73
CA PHE A 180 -13.01 -21.43 9.49
C PHE A 180 -11.53 -21.08 9.75
N TRP A 181 -11.22 -20.60 10.96
CA TRP A 181 -9.92 -20.01 11.31
C TRP A 181 -9.03 -20.89 12.18
N VAL A 182 -9.51 -22.08 12.57
CA VAL A 182 -8.79 -23.06 13.40
C VAL A 182 -7.63 -23.67 12.59
#